data_AF-B1ZRJ8-F1
#
_entry.id   AF-B1ZRJ8-F1
#
_cell.length_a   1.000
_cell.length_b   1.000
_cell.length_c   1.000
_cell.angle_alpha   90.00
_cell.angle_beta   90.00
_cell.angle_gamma   90.00
#
_symmetry.space_group_name_H-M   'P 1'
#
loop_
_entity.id
_entity.type
_entity.pdbx_description
1 polymer ?
#
loop_
_entity_poly.entity_id
_entity_poly.type
_entity_poly.pdbx_seq_one_letter_code
_entity_poly.pdbx_strand_id
1 'polypeptide(L)'
;MPSKTAQSAPQSKPATTAKLPVKTLRLGRIKAAVWENEADQKKFFNVTFSRTYMDDTRNFHDTDSFGRDDLPLVAKLADQAHTFIFERLAESKSDHSE
;
A
#
# COMPACT_ATOMS: atom_id res chain seq x y z
N MET A 1 -5.01 -14.37 -31.22
CA MET A 1 -3.89 -13.96 -30.36
C MET A 1 -4.44 -13.30 -29.10
N PRO A 2 -4.76 -14.01 -28.00
CA PRO A 2 -5.10 -13.34 -26.76
C PRO A 2 -3.82 -13.13 -25.94
N SER A 3 -3.44 -11.87 -25.78
CA SER A 3 -2.36 -11.43 -24.90
C SER A 3 -2.69 -11.85 -23.47
N LYS A 4 -1.95 -12.82 -22.95
CA LYS A 4 -2.00 -13.26 -21.56
C LYS A 4 -1.49 -12.10 -20.70
N THR A 5 -2.42 -11.33 -20.14
CA THR A 5 -2.14 -10.35 -19.08
C THR A 5 -1.41 -11.09 -17.98
N ALA A 6 -0.15 -10.73 -17.76
CA ALA A 6 0.63 -11.26 -16.66
C ALA A 6 -0.09 -10.89 -15.36
N GLN A 7 -0.70 -11.88 -14.73
CA GLN A 7 -1.06 -11.84 -13.32
C GLN A 7 0.23 -11.55 -12.55
N SER A 8 0.38 -10.32 -12.07
CA SER A 8 1.29 -10.01 -10.97
C SER A 8 0.76 -10.74 -9.75
N ALA A 9 1.23 -11.97 -9.55
CA ALA A 9 1.00 -12.70 -8.32
C ALA A 9 1.49 -11.83 -7.15
N PRO A 10 0.72 -11.68 -6.05
CA PRO A 10 1.24 -11.07 -4.85
C PRO A 10 2.43 -11.92 -4.40
N GLN A 11 3.63 -11.35 -4.52
CA GLN A 11 4.87 -12.03 -4.13
C GLN A 11 4.78 -12.43 -2.66
N SER A 12 4.68 -13.73 -2.44
CA SER A 12 4.79 -14.39 -1.15
C SER A 12 6.20 -14.19 -0.59
N LYS A 13 6.35 -13.26 0.36
CA LYS A 13 7.50 -13.20 1.27
C LYS A 13 7.11 -13.85 2.61
N PRO A 14 8.06 -14.52 3.29
CA PRO A 14 7.78 -15.58 4.27
C PRO A 14 7.08 -15.07 5.52
N ALA A 15 6.27 -15.95 6.12
CA ALA A 15 5.47 -15.73 7.32
C ALA A 15 6.32 -15.25 8.51
N THR A 16 6.48 -13.93 8.61
CA THR A 16 6.69 -13.22 9.87
C THR A 16 5.33 -12.68 10.26
N THR A 17 4.90 -12.94 11.50
CA THR A 17 3.65 -12.51 12.15
C THR A 17 2.92 -11.43 11.35
N ALA A 18 1.77 -11.76 10.73
CA ALA A 18 1.11 -10.90 9.74
C ALA A 18 0.97 -9.46 10.25
N LYS A 19 1.92 -8.60 9.89
CA LYS A 19 1.96 -7.21 10.34
C LYS A 19 0.83 -6.48 9.65
N LEU A 20 -0.10 -5.91 10.41
CA LEU A 20 -1.13 -5.06 9.81
C LEU A 20 -0.48 -3.79 9.24
N PRO A 21 -1.07 -3.19 8.18
CA PRO A 21 -0.60 -1.90 7.71
C PRO A 21 -0.77 -0.85 8.83
N VAL A 22 0.28 -0.06 9.06
CA VAL A 22 0.27 1.01 10.07
C VAL A 22 -0.70 2.14 9.71
N LYS A 23 -0.95 2.32 8.42
CA LYS A 23 -1.93 3.27 7.90
C LYS A 23 -2.52 2.75 6.61
N THR A 24 -3.82 2.88 6.44
CA THR A 24 -4.48 2.73 5.13
C THR A 24 -5.17 4.04 4.78
N LEU A 25 -4.75 4.63 3.66
CA LEU A 25 -5.35 5.83 3.08
C LEU A 25 -6.29 5.40 1.96
N ARG A 26 -7.40 6.11 1.76
CA ARG A 26 -8.40 5.74 0.74
C ARG A 26 -9.00 6.96 0.08
N LEU A 27 -9.11 6.91 -1.25
CA LEU A 27 -9.84 7.86 -2.07
C LEU A 27 -10.76 7.09 -3.03
N GLY A 28 -12.05 7.11 -2.72
CA GLY A 28 -13.06 6.33 -3.45
C GLY A 28 -12.73 4.84 -3.46
N ARG A 29 -12.52 4.27 -4.65
CA ARG A 29 -12.19 2.86 -4.83
C ARG A 29 -10.69 2.54 -4.72
N ILE A 30 -9.82 3.54 -4.63
CA ILE A 30 -8.37 3.34 -4.52
C ILE A 30 -7.96 3.44 -3.06
N LYS A 31 -7.09 2.53 -2.64
CA LYS A 31 -6.50 2.52 -1.30
C LYS A 31 -4.97 2.39 -1.39
N ALA A 32 -4.28 2.98 -0.42
CA ALA A 32 -2.85 2.87 -0.21
C ALA A 32 -2.60 2.37 1.21
N ALA A 33 -2.07 1.15 1.34
CA ALA A 33 -1.69 0.54 2.60
C ALA A 33 -0.20 0.77 2.85
N VAL A 34 0.15 1.42 3.94
CA VAL A 34 1.52 1.70 4.39
C VAL A 34 1.92 0.64 5.42
N TRP A 35 3.06 -0.01 5.21
CA TRP A 35 3.58 -1.09 6.04
C TRP A 35 4.90 -0.68 6.66
N GLU A 36 4.99 -0.72 7.98
CA GLU A 36 6.25 -0.50 8.71
C GLU A 36 7.00 -1.83 8.83
N ASN A 37 8.24 -1.82 8.36
CA ASN A 37 9.16 -2.93 8.44
C ASN A 37 10.42 -2.50 9.17
N GLU A 38 11.09 -3.47 9.75
CA GLU A 38 12.31 -3.26 10.52
C GLU A 38 13.29 -4.37 10.18
N ALA A 39 14.51 -4.00 9.83
CA ALA A 39 15.63 -4.91 9.61
C ALA A 39 16.92 -4.21 10.04
N ASP A 40 17.83 -4.94 10.68
CA ASP A 40 19.15 -4.42 11.08
C ASP A 40 19.10 -3.07 11.80
N GLN A 41 18.17 -2.92 12.76
CA GLN A 41 17.89 -1.68 13.52
C GLN A 41 17.44 -0.47 12.68
N LYS A 42 17.12 -0.68 11.41
CA LYS A 42 16.58 0.36 10.52
C LYS A 42 15.11 0.09 10.22
N LYS A 43 14.28 1.10 10.49
CA LYS A 43 12.88 1.14 10.06
C LYS A 43 12.77 1.59 8.61
N PHE A 44 11.93 0.92 7.84
CA PHE A 44 11.60 1.29 6.47
C PHE A 44 10.13 1.03 6.18
N PHE A 45 9.56 1.82 5.26
CA PHE A 45 8.14 1.76 4.94
C PHE A 45 7.93 1.31 3.50
N ASN A 46 6.97 0.42 3.31
CA ASN A 46 6.50 0.01 1.98
C ASN A 46 5.06 0.47 1.79
N VAL A 47 4.67 0.79 0.57
CA VAL A 47 3.30 1.19 0.24
C VAL A 47 2.73 0.26 -0.83
N THR A 48 1.55 -0.31 -0.56
CA THR A 48 0.80 -1.12 -1.52
C THR A 48 -0.45 -0.37 -1.94
N PHE A 49 -0.59 -0.10 -3.23
CA PHE A 49 -1.81 0.46 -3.79
C PHE A 49 -2.73 -0.65 -4.27
N SER A 50 -4.04 -0.47 -4.10
CA SER A 50 -5.02 -1.34 -4.73
C SER A 50 -6.30 -0.59 -5.07
N ARG A 51 -7.04 -1.17 -6.01
CA ARG A 51 -8.37 -0.75 -6.41
C ARG A 51 -9.38 -1.81 -5.98
N THR A 52 -10.35 -1.42 -5.16
CA THR A 52 -11.45 -2.29 -4.77
C THR A 52 -12.56 -2.27 -5.81
N TYR A 53 -13.05 -3.45 -6.20
CA TYR A 53 -14.21 -3.61 -7.07
C TYR A 53 -15.12 -4.71 -6.51
N MET A 54 -16.36 -4.74 -6.98
CA MET A 54 -17.32 -5.79 -6.67
C MET A 54 -17.47 -6.69 -7.89
N ASP A 55 -17.46 -8.00 -7.69
CA ASP A 55 -17.74 -8.97 -8.75
C ASP A 55 -19.24 -9.19 -8.95
N ASP A 56 -19.58 -10.02 -9.94
CA ASP A 56 -20.98 -10.34 -10.28
C ASP A 56 -21.70 -11.11 -9.15
N THR A 57 -20.94 -11.77 -8.28
CA THR A 57 -21.45 -12.47 -7.08
C THR A 57 -21.55 -11.58 -5.85
N ARG A 58 -21.36 -10.26 -6.01
CA ARG A 58 -21.38 -9.24 -4.95
C ARG A 58 -20.27 -9.37 -3.91
N ASN A 59 -19.17 -10.05 -4.25
CA ASN A 59 -17.99 -10.10 -3.41
C ASN A 59 -17.04 -8.95 -3.75
N PHE A 60 -16.43 -8.36 -2.72
CA PHE A 60 -15.42 -7.31 -2.89
C PHE A 60 -14.04 -7.92 -3.10
N HIS A 61 -13.34 -7.44 -4.10
CA HIS A 61 -11.98 -7.84 -4.44
C HIS A 61 -11.08 -6.63 -4.61
N ASP A 62 -9.79 -6.83 -4.41
CA ASP A 62 -8.76 -5.83 -4.69
C ASP A 62 -7.94 -6.25 -5.92
N THR A 63 -7.53 -5.27 -6.73
CA THR A 63 -6.60 -5.45 -7.86
C THR A 63 -5.51 -4.39 -7.82
N ASP A 64 -4.35 -4.71 -8.38
CA ASP A 64 -3.23 -3.81 -8.62
C ASP A 64 -3.24 -3.21 -10.04
N SER A 65 -4.31 -3.46 -10.80
CA SER A 65 -4.53 -2.89 -12.13
C SER A 65 -5.37 -1.61 -12.04
N PHE A 66 -4.86 -0.52 -12.62
CA PHE A 66 -5.46 0.81 -12.55
C PHE A 66 -5.85 1.31 -13.94
N GLY A 67 -7.07 1.85 -14.07
CA GLY A 67 -7.50 2.54 -15.28
C GLY A 67 -6.98 3.97 -15.33
N ARG A 68 -7.12 4.63 -16.50
CA ARG A 68 -6.72 6.04 -16.71
C ARG A 68 -7.24 6.97 -15.59
N ASP A 69 -8.51 6.82 -15.22
CA ASP A 69 -9.16 7.71 -14.26
C ASP A 69 -8.79 7.40 -12.80
N ASP A 70 -8.14 6.26 -12.54
CA ASP A 70 -7.61 5.92 -11.21
C ASP A 70 -6.24 6.57 -10.96
N LEU A 71 -5.48 6.90 -12.03
CA LEU A 71 -4.10 7.38 -11.91
C LEU A 71 -3.97 8.67 -11.08
N PRO A 72 -4.84 9.70 -11.24
CA PRO A 72 -4.76 10.89 -10.39
C PRO A 72 -5.02 10.59 -8.91
N LEU A 73 -5.87 9.60 -8.61
CA LEU A 73 -6.14 9.18 -7.24
C LEU A 73 -4.95 8.43 -6.64
N VAL A 74 -4.31 7.56 -7.42
CA VAL A 74 -3.06 6.88 -7.03
C VAL A 74 -1.98 7.91 -6.73
N ALA A 75 -1.77 8.89 -7.61
CA ALA A 75 -0.78 9.95 -7.41
C ALA A 75 -1.04 10.74 -6.12
N LYS A 76 -2.30 11.13 -5.86
CA LYS A 76 -2.68 11.83 -4.63
C LYS A 76 -2.47 10.98 -3.37
N LEU A 77 -2.82 9.69 -3.43
CA LEU A 77 -2.58 8.78 -2.31
C LEU A 77 -1.09 8.53 -2.08
N ALA A 78 -0.28 8.51 -3.15
CA ALA A 78 1.17 8.39 -3.04
C ALA A 78 1.79 9.60 -2.32
N ASP A 79 1.35 10.81 -2.66
CA ASP A 79 1.77 12.04 -1.99
C ASP A 79 1.37 12.07 -0.50
N GLN A 80 0.15 11.65 -0.19
CA GLN A 80 -0.32 11.53 1.20
C GLN A 80 0.45 10.45 1.98
N ALA A 81 0.73 9.31 1.37
CA ALA A 81 1.52 8.24 1.98
C ALA A 81 2.97 8.70 2.22
N HIS A 82 3.56 9.42 1.27
CA HIS A 82 4.88 10.02 1.42
C HIS A 82 4.91 10.96 2.63
N THR A 83 3.97 11.89 2.71
CA THR A 83 3.87 12.83 3.85
C THR A 83 3.78 12.08 5.18
N PHE A 84 2.86 11.12 5.28
CA PHE A 84 2.70 10.30 6.50
C PHE A 84 3.99 9.56 6.90
N ILE A 85 4.73 9.00 5.94
CA ILE A 85 5.99 8.29 6.21
C ILE A 85 7.04 9.25 6.79
N PHE A 86 7.17 10.45 6.24
CA PHE A 86 8.12 11.44 6.73
C PHE A 86 7.76 11.97 8.12
N GLU A 87 6.47 12.20 8.39
CA GLU A 87 5.99 12.53 9.74
C GLU A 87 6.35 11.41 10.73
N ARG A 88 6.10 10.15 10.37
CA ARG A 88 6.39 8.99 11.22
C ARG A 88 7.89 8.80 11.51
N LEU A 89 8.73 9.06 10.51
CA LEU A 89 10.18 9.02 10.66
C LEU A 89 10.70 10.17 11.55
N ALA A 90 10.08 11.36 11.46
CA ALA A 90 10.42 12.48 12.33
C ALA A 90 10.08 12.19 13.80
N GLU A 91 8.89 11.62 14.08
CA GLU A 91 8.48 11.18 15.42
C GLU A 91 9.43 10.12 16.00
N SER A 92 9.83 9.15 15.19
CA SER A 92 10.74 8.07 15.63
C SER A 92 12.13 8.60 16.00
N LYS A 93 12.56 9.73 15.41
CA LYS A 93 13.85 10.36 15.71
C LYS A 93 13.82 11.13 17.03
N SER A 94 12.71 11.77 17.38
CA SER A 94 12.56 12.47 18.66
C SER A 94 12.56 11.50 19.85
N ASP A 95 11.94 10.33 19.69
CA ASP A 95 11.80 9.31 20.75
C ASP A 95 13.13 8.61 21.09
N HIS A 96 14.15 8.73 20.23
CA HIS A 96 15.48 8.13 20.43
C HIS A 96 16.50 9.11 21.05
N SER A 97 16.06 10.33 21.40
CA SER A 97 16.90 11.41 21.92
C SER A 97 16.60 11.83 23.37
N GLU A 98 15.86 11.00 24.12
CA GLU A 98 15.70 11.13 25.58
C GLU A 98 16.44 10.02 26.36
#